data_AF-A0A1D2R4R2-F1
#
_entry.id   AF-A0A1D2R4R2-F1
#
_cell.length_a   1.000
_cell.length_b   1.000
_cell.length_c   1.000
_cell.angle_alpha   90.00
_cell.angle_beta   90.00
_cell.angle_gamma   90.00
#
_symmetry.space_group_name_H-M   'P 1'
#
loop_
_entity.id
_entity.type
_entity.pdbx_description
1 polymer ?
#
loop_
_entity_poly.entity_id
_entity_poly.type
_entity_poly.pdbx_seq_one_letter_code
_entity_poly.pdbx_strand_id
1 'polypeptide(L)'
;MESNKENTLDIIKKAIELRKPIEFEYNKPGKVPGKRIGNPHAIFFHETTNNCIVHIFQNYGVTATHLKDWKWPLIKFIENVEILDGQESFEIADGYNPSYYKNPIVKI
;
A
#
# COMPACT_ATOMS: atom_id res chain seq x y z
N MET A 1 5.31 21.21 11.00
CA MET A 1 4.86 20.56 9.75
C MET A 1 5.21 19.08 9.86
N GLU A 2 4.33 18.28 10.46
CA GLU A 2 4.59 16.84 10.68
C GLU A 2 3.29 16.00 10.68
N SER A 3 2.17 16.49 10.14
CA SER A 3 0.86 15.82 10.28
C SER A 3 0.39 14.96 9.11
N ASN A 4 1.17 14.80 8.02
CA ASN A 4 0.72 14.03 6.85
C ASN A 4 1.09 12.54 6.88
N LYS A 5 2.15 12.15 7.59
CA LYS A 5 2.64 10.76 7.61
C LYS A 5 1.86 9.85 8.57
N GLU A 6 1.52 10.33 9.75
CA GLU A 6 0.70 9.58 10.71
C GLU A 6 -0.67 9.27 10.11
N ASN A 7 -1.28 10.24 9.44
CA ASN A 7 -2.55 10.07 8.73
C ASN A 7 -2.45 8.99 7.63
N THR A 8 -1.39 9.00 6.81
CA THR A 8 -1.21 8.02 5.74
C THR A 8 -1.10 6.59 6.27
N LEU A 9 -0.30 6.38 7.31
CA LEU A 9 -0.13 5.05 7.90
C LEU A 9 -1.44 4.51 8.47
N ASP A 10 -2.18 5.34 9.20
CA ASP A 10 -3.40 4.90 9.86
C ASP A 10 -4.55 4.68 8.87
N ILE A 11 -4.64 5.48 7.80
CA ILE A 11 -5.57 5.22 6.69
C ILE A 11 -5.30 3.85 6.06
N ILE A 12 -4.03 3.54 5.74
CA ILE A 12 -3.69 2.27 5.08
C ILE A 12 -3.91 1.09 6.03
N LYS A 13 -3.59 1.22 7.33
CA LYS A 13 -3.91 0.19 8.33
C LYS A 13 -5.40 -0.12 8.36
N LYS A 14 -6.22 0.92 8.47
CA LYS A 14 -7.68 0.80 8.46
C LYS A 14 -8.19 0.15 7.16
N ALA A 15 -7.62 0.51 6.02
CA ALA A 15 -7.98 -0.12 4.74
C ALA A 15 -7.66 -1.62 4.70
N ILE A 16 -6.52 -2.05 5.27
CA ILE A 16 -6.14 -3.46 5.37
C ILE A 16 -7.13 -4.22 6.26
N GLU A 17 -7.45 -3.69 7.43
CA GLU A 17 -8.41 -4.29 8.39
C GLU A 17 -9.80 -4.44 7.77
N LEU A 18 -10.26 -3.45 7.01
CA LEU A 18 -11.55 -3.46 6.31
C LEU A 18 -11.51 -4.22 4.97
N ARG A 19 -10.32 -4.66 4.53
CA ARG A 19 -10.05 -5.18 3.18
C ARG A 19 -10.62 -4.28 2.09
N LYS A 20 -10.43 -2.98 2.21
CA LYS A 20 -10.90 -1.99 1.24
C LYS A 20 -9.77 -1.53 0.31
N PRO A 21 -10.03 -1.38 -0.99
CA PRO A 21 -9.06 -0.78 -1.91
C PRO A 21 -8.72 0.65 -1.49
N ILE A 22 -7.51 1.10 -1.83
CA ILE A 22 -7.09 2.49 -1.64
C ILE A 22 -6.72 3.12 -2.98
N GLU A 23 -6.98 4.41 -3.11
CA GLU A 23 -6.33 5.28 -4.08
C GLU A 23 -5.21 6.05 -3.38
N PHE A 24 -4.07 6.25 -4.06
CA PHE A 24 -2.96 7.03 -3.54
C PHE A 24 -2.04 7.54 -4.64
N GLU A 25 -1.22 8.53 -4.34
CA GLU A 25 -0.13 9.01 -5.18
C GLU A 25 1.22 8.50 -4.67
N TYR A 26 2.12 8.14 -5.59
CA TYR A 26 3.46 7.65 -5.24
C TYR A 26 4.57 8.50 -5.85
N ASN A 27 5.09 9.42 -5.06
CA ASN A 27 6.00 10.49 -5.49
C ASN A 27 7.47 10.18 -5.18
N LYS A 28 7.90 8.92 -5.35
CA LYS A 28 9.31 8.54 -5.21
C LYS A 28 10.13 9.09 -6.39
N PRO A 29 11.25 9.81 -6.16
CA PRO A 29 12.13 10.26 -7.23
C PRO A 29 12.57 9.11 -8.16
N GLY A 30 12.51 9.34 -9.47
CA GLY A 30 12.85 8.34 -10.50
C GLY A 30 11.79 7.25 -10.70
N LYS A 31 10.58 7.40 -10.13
CA LYS A 31 9.42 6.54 -10.45
C LYS A 31 8.36 7.35 -11.18
N VAL A 32 7.52 6.65 -11.93
CA VAL A 32 6.44 7.29 -12.69
C VAL A 32 5.43 7.88 -11.69
N PRO A 33 5.25 9.22 -11.70
CA PRO A 33 4.32 9.89 -10.79
C PRO A 33 2.87 9.66 -11.22
N GLY A 34 1.95 9.85 -10.28
CA GLY A 34 0.51 9.80 -10.53
C GLY A 34 -0.24 8.82 -9.64
N LYS A 35 -1.56 8.86 -9.78
CA LYS A 35 -2.52 8.09 -8.98
C LYS A 35 -2.43 6.59 -9.26
N ARG A 36 -2.61 5.80 -8.21
CA ARG A 36 -2.57 4.34 -8.20
C ARG A 36 -3.72 3.83 -7.35
N ILE A 37 -4.30 2.72 -7.79
CA ILE A 37 -5.38 2.06 -7.05
C ILE A 37 -4.96 0.61 -6.83
N GLY A 38 -5.07 0.15 -5.59
CA GLY A 38 -4.72 -1.22 -5.25
C GLY A 38 -5.29 -1.70 -3.93
N ASN A 39 -5.09 -2.99 -3.68
CA ASN A 39 -5.59 -3.71 -2.52
C ASN A 39 -4.43 -3.90 -1.53
N PRO A 40 -4.34 -3.09 -0.47
CA PRO A 40 -3.25 -3.21 0.49
C PRO A 40 -3.43 -4.48 1.33
N HIS A 41 -2.37 -5.28 1.47
CA HIS A 41 -2.42 -6.55 2.21
C HIS A 41 -1.56 -6.56 3.48
N ALA A 42 -0.49 -5.77 3.51
CA ALA A 42 0.36 -5.66 4.69
C ALA A 42 1.11 -4.35 4.75
N ILE A 43 1.50 -3.95 5.95
CA ILE A 43 2.53 -2.94 6.21
C ILE A 43 3.58 -3.57 7.10
N PHE A 44 4.85 -3.41 6.76
CA PHE A 44 5.95 -4.03 7.50
C PHE A 44 7.24 -3.22 7.36
N PHE A 45 8.16 -3.43 8.29
CA PHE A 45 9.52 -2.91 8.18
C PHE A 45 10.42 -3.90 7.43
N HIS A 46 11.12 -3.43 6.40
CA HIS A 46 12.14 -4.22 5.72
C HIS A 46 13.27 -4.56 6.68
N GLU A 47 13.66 -5.83 6.76
CA GLU A 47 14.59 -6.34 7.77
C GLU A 47 15.95 -5.64 7.75
N THR A 48 16.48 -5.33 6.56
CA THR A 48 17.83 -4.79 6.42
C THR A 48 17.87 -3.27 6.32
N THR A 49 16.84 -2.63 5.78
CA THR A 49 16.86 -1.19 5.50
C THR A 49 16.00 -0.39 6.48
N ASN A 50 15.26 -1.07 7.35
CA ASN A 50 14.28 -0.51 8.28
C ASN A 50 13.27 0.44 7.61
N ASN A 51 13.01 0.24 6.31
CA ASN A 51 12.03 1.06 5.59
C ASN A 51 10.64 0.50 5.85
N CYS A 52 9.67 1.38 6.13
CA CYS A 52 8.26 1.00 6.21
C CYS A 52 7.68 0.88 4.79
N ILE A 53 7.22 -0.33 4.46
CA ILE A 53 6.74 -0.75 3.15
C ILE A 53 5.27 -1.14 3.25
N VAL A 54 4.49 -0.78 2.24
CA VAL A 54 3.14 -1.31 2.03
C VAL A 54 3.23 -2.41 0.97
N HIS A 55 2.79 -3.63 1.29
CA HIS A 55 2.57 -4.67 0.30
C HIS A 55 1.16 -4.53 -0.27
N ILE A 56 1.05 -4.18 -1.54
CA ILE A 56 -0.22 -3.87 -2.19
C ILE A 56 -0.31 -4.54 -3.55
N PHE A 57 -1.46 -5.12 -3.85
CA PHE A 57 -1.75 -5.64 -5.18
C PHE A 57 -2.34 -4.51 -6.03
N GLN A 58 -1.58 -3.99 -7.00
CA GLN A 58 -1.99 -2.83 -7.77
C GLN A 58 -2.95 -3.23 -8.90
N ASN A 59 -4.15 -2.66 -8.88
CA ASN A 59 -5.21 -2.96 -9.83
C ASN A 59 -5.28 -1.98 -11.00
N TYR A 60 -5.10 -0.68 -10.73
CA TYR A 60 -5.24 0.38 -11.72
C TYR A 60 -4.24 1.52 -11.49
N GLY A 61 -4.31 2.52 -12.37
CA GLY A 61 -3.50 3.74 -12.31
C GLY A 61 -2.10 3.56 -12.90
N VAL A 62 -1.21 4.47 -12.55
CA VAL A 62 0.11 4.57 -13.16
C VAL A 62 1.04 3.47 -12.65
N THR A 63 1.72 2.80 -13.57
CA THR A 63 2.75 1.80 -13.26
C THR A 63 3.85 1.84 -14.31
N ALA A 64 5.10 1.61 -13.89
CA ALA A 64 6.23 1.42 -14.81
C ALA A 64 6.33 -0.04 -15.31
N THR A 65 5.49 -0.91 -14.75
CA THR A 65 5.51 -2.37 -14.95
C THR A 65 4.08 -2.81 -15.27
N HIS A 66 3.71 -4.05 -14.97
CA HIS A 66 2.36 -4.54 -15.19
C HIS A 66 1.38 -4.08 -14.09
N LEU A 67 0.12 -3.90 -14.48
CA LEU A 67 -1.02 -3.89 -13.57
C LEU A 67 -1.37 -5.33 -13.17
N LYS A 68 -2.21 -5.48 -12.13
CA LYS A 68 -2.59 -6.78 -11.56
C LYS A 68 -1.37 -7.54 -11.04
N ASP A 69 -0.55 -6.84 -10.26
CA ASP A 69 0.70 -7.37 -9.73
C ASP A 69 1.06 -6.72 -8.38
N TRP A 70 1.85 -7.44 -7.59
CA TRP A 70 2.32 -7.01 -6.28
C TRP A 70 3.33 -5.87 -6.39
N LYS A 71 3.12 -4.81 -5.59
CA LYS A 71 3.99 -3.63 -5.52
C LYS A 71 4.29 -3.29 -4.07
N TRP A 72 5.52 -2.80 -3.84
CA TRP A 72 6.08 -2.58 -2.51
C TRP A 72 6.46 -1.10 -2.32
N PRO A 73 5.52 -0.13 -2.45
CA PRO A 73 5.81 1.27 -2.22
C PRO A 73 6.26 1.53 -0.78
N LEU A 74 7.26 2.40 -0.66
CA LEU A 74 7.71 2.92 0.64
C LEU A 74 6.71 3.97 1.13
N ILE A 75 6.24 3.84 2.37
CA ILE A 75 5.17 4.69 2.90
C ILE A 75 5.52 6.18 2.88
N LYS A 76 6.81 6.52 3.06
CA LYS A 76 7.29 7.90 3.09
C LYS A 76 7.12 8.67 1.77
N PHE A 77 6.79 7.98 0.68
CA PHE A 77 6.53 8.57 -0.64
C PHE A 77 5.06 8.37 -1.08
N ILE A 78 4.21 7.87 -0.19
CA ILE A 78 2.77 7.77 -0.42
C ILE A 78 2.13 9.05 0.08
N GLU A 79 1.29 9.65 -0.77
CA GLU A 79 0.57 10.89 -0.49
C GLU A 79 -0.88 10.75 -0.98
N ASN A 80 -1.76 11.65 -0.52
CA ASN A 80 -3.16 11.75 -0.97
C ASN A 80 -3.88 10.40 -0.94
N VAL A 81 -3.73 9.65 0.16
CA VAL A 81 -4.33 8.32 0.31
C VAL A 81 -5.80 8.42 0.72
N GLU A 82 -6.65 7.67 0.05
CA GLU A 82 -8.09 7.59 0.33
C GLU A 82 -8.55 6.13 0.30
N ILE A 83 -9.40 5.74 1.24
CA ILE A 83 -10.08 4.44 1.23
C ILE A 83 -11.25 4.54 0.25
N LEU A 84 -11.36 3.60 -0.67
CA LEU A 84 -12.47 3.53 -1.63
C LEU A 84 -13.67 2.83 -1.00
N ASP A 85 -14.31 3.47 -0.01
CA ASP A 85 -15.39 2.88 0.79
C ASP A 85 -16.60 2.42 -0.03
N GLY A 86 -16.86 3.10 -1.16
CA GLY A 86 -17.91 2.73 -2.12
C GLY A 86 -17.62 1.48 -2.95
N GLN A 87 -16.41 0.92 -2.90
CA GLN A 87 -16.08 -0.35 -3.53
C GLN A 87 -16.27 -1.51 -2.57
N GLU A 88 -16.56 -2.70 -3.09
CA GLU A 88 -16.63 -3.92 -2.28
C GLU A 88 -15.28 -4.22 -1.62
N SER A 89 -15.32 -4.97 -0.51
CA SER A 89 -14.09 -5.49 0.08
C SER A 89 -13.42 -6.45 -0.91
N PHE A 90 -12.10 -6.35 -1.05
CA PHE A 90 -11.37 -7.19 -1.98
C PHE A 90 -11.11 -8.59 -1.39
N GLU A 91 -10.95 -9.57 -2.29
CA GLU A 91 -10.44 -10.90 -1.97
C GLU A 91 -8.91 -10.90 -1.83
N ILE A 92 -8.39 -11.81 -1.00
CA ILE A 92 -6.94 -11.97 -0.81
C ILE A 92 -6.33 -12.35 -2.17
N ALA A 93 -5.42 -11.51 -2.65
CA ALA A 93 -4.81 -11.69 -3.96
C ALA A 93 -3.87 -12.91 -3.99
N ASP A 94 -3.80 -13.56 -5.14
CA ASP A 94 -2.93 -14.71 -5.36
C ASP A 94 -1.46 -14.38 -5.07
N GLY A 95 -0.78 -15.31 -4.39
CA GLY A 95 0.61 -15.14 -3.96
C GLY A 95 0.79 -14.38 -2.64
N TYR A 96 -0.31 -13.94 -1.98
CA TYR A 96 -0.21 -13.47 -0.60
C TYR A 96 0.26 -14.60 0.32
N ASN A 97 1.33 -14.34 1.05
CA ASN A 97 1.81 -15.23 2.11
C ASN A 97 2.11 -14.43 3.39
N PRO A 98 1.32 -14.58 4.46
CA PRO A 98 1.51 -13.85 5.70
C PRO A 98 2.80 -14.21 6.45
N SER A 99 3.48 -15.30 6.09
CA SER A 99 4.76 -15.70 6.69
C SER A 99 5.96 -14.90 6.16
N TYR A 100 5.81 -14.16 5.06
CA TYR A 100 6.90 -13.35 4.50
C TYR A 100 7.23 -12.10 5.33
N TYR A 101 6.28 -11.63 6.14
CA TYR A 101 6.46 -10.41 6.92
C TYR A 101 6.99 -10.75 8.32
N LYS A 102 8.31 -10.63 8.50
CA LYS A 102 8.95 -10.90 9.80
C LYS A 102 8.67 -9.81 10.85
N ASN A 103 8.53 -8.56 10.41
CA ASN A 103 8.24 -7.39 11.26
C ASN A 103 6.99 -6.64 10.77
N PRO A 104 5.78 -7.24 10.85
CA PRO A 104 4.56 -6.60 10.39
C PRO A 104 4.10 -5.52 11.39
N ILE A 105 3.62 -4.40 10.84
CA ILE A 105 2.81 -3.42 11.58
C ILE A 105 1.35 -3.87 11.55
N VAL A 106 0.87 -4.27 10.38
CA VAL A 106 -0.47 -4.82 10.14
C VAL A 106 -0.40 -5.74 8.92
N LYS A 107 -1.23 -6.76 8.89
CA LYS A 107 -1.43 -7.65 7.73
C LYS A 107 -2.82 -8.26 7.80
N ILE A 108 -3.35 -8.72 6.67
CA ILE A 108 -4.57 -9.56 6.63
C ILE A 108 -4.30 -10.89 7.34
#